data_AF-A0A662J4T6-F1
#
_entry.id   AF-A0A662J4T6-F1
#
_cell.length_a   1.000
_cell.length_b   1.000
_cell.length_c   1.000
_cell.angle_alpha   90.00
_cell.angle_beta   90.00
_cell.angle_gamma   90.00
#
_symmetry.space_group_name_H-M   'P 1'
#
loop_
_entity.id
_entity.type
_entity.pdbx_description
1 polymer ?
#
loop_
_entity_poly.entity_id
_entity_poly.type
_entity_poly.pdbx_seq_one_letter_code
_entity_poly.pdbx_strand_id
1 'polypeptide(L)'
;MIVVNITYVAWNTTTLWWPGVRNLYPYPQFNGLKCLIITSEGLTLTLPHDINQGSSWGSGWVCIAMPSPATPNTYLVTITLLPSAYATTQLRSYSDIGNPPWYTQSYIFSHVIREYGESWSGGPGDSITWLYILYPHTKGEEFTKELLTIGWKLDGTIRSLKTTSVQVKLPTTRRILENIQKNIKVLIDKLGTGDIATASSLAESIYDKAKNLWLTESYHELVYFVLVPSAIVFGIMILVSIRAIKRT
;
A
#
# COMPACT_ATOMS: atom_id res chain seq x y z
N MET A 1 -15.01 -13.08 -2.72
CA MET A 1 -13.93 -12.27 -2.13
C MET A 1 -13.70 -12.71 -0.68
N ILE A 2 -12.46 -12.76 -0.22
CA ILE A 2 -12.10 -12.99 1.17
C ILE A 2 -11.34 -11.76 1.65
N VAL A 3 -11.74 -11.19 2.79
CA VAL A 3 -11.05 -10.07 3.42
C VAL A 3 -10.57 -10.53 4.79
N VAL A 4 -9.30 -10.34 5.04
CA VAL A 4 -8.66 -10.68 6.31
C VAL A 4 -8.02 -9.42 6.86
N ASN A 5 -8.38 -9.07 8.09
CA ASN A 5 -7.73 -8.00 8.84
C ASN A 5 -6.87 -8.65 9.93
N ILE A 6 -5.56 -8.57 9.79
CA ILE A 6 -4.60 -9.23 10.68
C ILE A 6 -3.82 -8.17 11.44
N THR A 7 -3.88 -8.23 12.77
CA THR A 7 -3.06 -7.40 13.65
C THR A 7 -2.08 -8.27 14.43
N TYR A 8 -0.79 -7.97 14.29
CA TYR A 8 0.24 -8.54 15.16
C TYR A 8 0.58 -7.53 16.25
N VAL A 9 0.76 -8.02 17.48
CA VAL A 9 1.10 -7.20 18.66
C VAL A 9 2.32 -7.81 19.35
N ALA A 10 3.34 -6.99 19.60
CA ALA A 10 4.50 -7.34 20.39
C ALA A 10 4.15 -7.20 21.89
N TRP A 11 4.00 -8.30 22.61
CA TRP A 11 3.69 -8.30 24.05
C TRP A 11 4.94 -8.16 24.91
N ASN A 12 4.77 -7.86 26.22
CA ASN A 12 5.77 -7.59 27.27
C ASN A 12 7.24 -8.05 27.09
N THR A 13 7.51 -9.21 26.48
CA THR A 13 8.87 -9.76 26.27
C THR A 13 9.16 -10.17 24.82
N THR A 14 8.26 -9.90 23.90
CA THR A 14 8.30 -10.35 22.52
C THR A 14 8.74 -9.22 21.61
N THR A 15 9.83 -9.42 20.89
CA THR A 15 10.21 -8.54 19.77
C THR A 15 9.67 -9.12 18.47
N LEU A 16 8.98 -8.29 17.69
CA LEU A 16 8.57 -8.65 16.33
C LEU A 16 9.72 -8.33 15.38
N TRP A 17 10.36 -9.35 14.84
CA TRP A 17 11.36 -9.19 13.80
C TRP A 17 10.79 -9.61 12.45
N TRP A 18 11.02 -8.77 11.44
CA TRP A 18 10.77 -9.10 10.05
C TRP A 18 9.35 -9.61 9.73
N PRO A 19 8.27 -8.93 10.17
CA PRO A 19 6.92 -9.39 9.86
C PRO A 19 6.61 -9.25 8.36
N GLY A 20 6.13 -10.35 7.77
CA GLY A 20 5.82 -10.47 6.35
C GLY A 20 4.54 -11.26 6.08
N VAL A 21 3.84 -10.96 4.99
CA VAL A 21 2.77 -11.82 4.45
C VAL A 21 3.22 -12.42 3.14
N ARG A 22 3.07 -13.74 3.05
CA ARG A 22 3.55 -14.55 1.92
C ARG A 22 2.42 -15.40 1.38
N ASN A 23 2.26 -15.42 0.05
CA ASN A 23 1.42 -16.40 -0.63
C ASN A 23 2.28 -17.55 -1.12
N LEU A 24 1.78 -18.76 -0.93
CA LEU A 24 2.46 -19.98 -1.34
C LEU A 24 1.71 -20.61 -2.52
N TYR A 25 2.39 -20.80 -3.64
CA TYR A 25 1.82 -21.41 -4.84
C TYR A 25 2.50 -22.75 -5.15
N PRO A 26 1.71 -23.81 -5.39
CA PRO A 26 2.26 -25.12 -5.70
C PRO A 26 3.10 -25.17 -6.98
N TYR A 27 4.23 -25.87 -6.92
CA TYR A 27 4.94 -26.36 -8.09
C TYR A 27 4.45 -27.78 -8.44
N PRO A 28 4.51 -28.24 -9.71
CA PRO A 28 4.85 -27.49 -10.93
C PRO A 28 3.68 -26.70 -11.51
N GLN A 29 2.48 -26.78 -10.92
CA GLN A 29 1.25 -26.32 -11.57
C GLN A 29 1.30 -24.84 -11.94
N PHE A 30 1.93 -24.01 -11.10
CA PHE A 30 2.02 -22.58 -11.36
C PHE A 30 3.29 -22.17 -12.16
N ASN A 31 4.19 -23.11 -12.47
CA ASN A 31 5.43 -22.79 -13.18
C ASN A 31 5.17 -22.34 -14.63
N GLY A 32 5.88 -21.32 -15.09
CA GLY A 32 5.75 -20.73 -16.44
C GLY A 32 4.56 -19.78 -16.62
N LEU A 33 3.73 -19.60 -15.59
CA LEU A 33 2.61 -18.66 -15.65
C LEU A 33 3.09 -17.21 -15.67
N LYS A 34 2.25 -16.33 -16.22
CA LYS A 34 2.50 -14.89 -16.31
C LYS A 34 1.61 -14.15 -15.34
N CYS A 35 2.19 -13.61 -14.27
CA CYS A 35 1.46 -12.87 -13.26
C CYS A 35 1.29 -11.41 -13.70
N LEU A 36 0.10 -10.84 -13.51
CA LEU A 36 -0.08 -9.39 -13.68
C LEU A 36 0.20 -8.69 -12.36
N ILE A 37 0.92 -7.58 -12.40
CA ILE A 37 1.19 -6.74 -11.24
C ILE A 37 0.88 -5.29 -11.56
N ILE A 38 0.72 -4.49 -10.51
CA ILE A 38 0.73 -3.03 -10.62
C ILE A 38 1.84 -2.47 -9.72
N THR A 39 2.70 -1.63 -10.29
CA THR A 39 3.83 -1.01 -9.58
C THR A 39 3.35 0.11 -8.64
N SER A 40 4.23 0.62 -7.79
CA SER A 40 3.98 1.81 -6.97
C SER A 40 3.60 3.04 -7.79
N GLU A 41 4.10 3.15 -9.02
CA GLU A 41 3.82 4.24 -9.95
C GLU A 41 2.49 4.05 -10.69
N GLY A 42 1.78 2.94 -10.48
CA GLY A 42 0.52 2.63 -11.13
C GLY A 42 0.67 1.97 -12.51
N LEU A 43 1.87 1.53 -12.88
CA LEU A 43 2.10 0.83 -14.15
C LEU A 43 1.72 -0.65 -14.03
N THR A 44 0.92 -1.15 -14.96
CA THR A 44 0.61 -2.58 -15.03
C THR A 44 1.70 -3.31 -15.82
N LEU A 45 2.31 -4.32 -15.21
CA LEU A 45 3.36 -5.13 -15.81
C LEU A 45 3.03 -6.61 -15.71
N THR A 46 3.72 -7.41 -16.51
CA THR A 46 3.66 -8.88 -16.42
C THR A 46 4.98 -9.40 -15.89
N LEU A 47 4.93 -10.19 -14.82
CA LEU A 47 6.09 -10.90 -14.28
C LEU A 47 6.04 -12.38 -14.67
N PRO A 48 7.18 -12.97 -15.09
CA PRO A 48 7.28 -14.41 -15.28
C PRO A 48 7.28 -15.13 -13.92
N HIS A 49 6.59 -16.27 -13.86
CA HIS A 49 6.57 -17.15 -12.70
C HIS A 49 7.32 -18.44 -13.01
N ASP A 50 8.66 -18.36 -13.10
CA ASP A 50 9.53 -19.44 -13.55
C ASP A 50 10.65 -19.70 -12.55
N ILE A 51 10.82 -20.97 -12.16
CA ILE A 51 11.84 -21.41 -11.21
C ILE A 51 13.27 -21.03 -11.62
N ASN A 52 13.54 -20.79 -12.91
CA ASN A 52 14.86 -20.49 -13.44
C ASN A 52 15.26 -19.01 -13.34
N GLN A 53 14.40 -18.12 -12.84
CA GLN A 53 14.62 -16.66 -12.82
C GLN A 53 15.51 -16.16 -11.64
N GLY A 54 16.04 -17.04 -10.78
CA GLY A 54 16.89 -16.68 -9.62
C GLY A 54 16.09 -16.47 -8.32
N SER A 55 16.61 -15.70 -7.35
CA SER A 55 15.98 -15.51 -6.03
C SER A 55 15.10 -14.25 -5.89
N SER A 56 15.21 -13.28 -6.80
CA SER A 56 14.42 -12.03 -6.74
C SER A 56 13.96 -11.59 -8.14
N TRP A 57 12.68 -11.77 -8.45
CA TRP A 57 12.12 -11.54 -9.80
C TRP A 57 11.48 -10.16 -10.00
N GLY A 58 11.48 -9.33 -8.96
CA GLY A 58 11.08 -7.94 -9.02
C GLY A 58 10.83 -7.37 -7.63
N SER A 59 10.62 -6.06 -7.57
CA SER A 59 10.18 -5.35 -6.36
C SER A 59 9.35 -4.12 -6.68
N GLY A 60 8.60 -3.61 -5.70
CA GLY A 60 7.89 -2.33 -5.82
C GLY A 60 6.47 -2.43 -6.39
N TRP A 61 5.88 -3.63 -6.45
CA TRP A 61 4.44 -3.76 -6.74
C TRP A 61 3.58 -3.59 -5.49
N VAL A 62 2.33 -3.23 -5.74
CA VAL A 62 1.30 -2.99 -4.74
C VAL A 62 0.30 -4.14 -4.67
N CYS A 63 -0.10 -4.66 -5.84
CA CYS A 63 -1.04 -5.77 -6.01
C CYS A 63 -0.51 -6.77 -7.04
N ILE A 64 -0.91 -8.03 -6.91
CA ILE A 64 -0.56 -9.12 -7.83
C ILE A 64 -1.79 -9.94 -8.18
N ALA A 65 -1.90 -10.35 -9.45
CA ALA A 65 -2.89 -11.29 -9.93
C ALA A 65 -2.20 -12.54 -10.46
N MET A 66 -2.47 -13.66 -9.80
CA MET A 66 -2.00 -14.97 -10.22
C MET A 66 -3.06 -15.63 -11.11
N PRO A 67 -2.74 -15.98 -12.37
CA PRO A 67 -3.66 -16.76 -13.19
C PRO A 67 -3.84 -18.18 -12.66
N SER A 68 -5.01 -18.76 -12.89
CA SER A 68 -5.28 -20.17 -12.64
C SER A 68 -4.51 -21.04 -13.64
N PRO A 69 -3.82 -22.09 -13.19
CA PRO A 69 -3.16 -23.04 -14.10
C PRO A 69 -4.15 -23.93 -14.86
N ALA A 70 -5.40 -24.03 -14.39
CA ALA A 70 -6.39 -24.98 -14.91
C ALA A 70 -7.55 -24.32 -15.65
N THR A 71 -7.84 -23.04 -15.37
CA THR A 71 -9.03 -22.38 -15.89
C THR A 71 -8.65 -21.09 -16.62
N PRO A 72 -8.92 -20.98 -17.94
CA PRO A 72 -8.70 -19.75 -18.67
C PRO A 72 -9.44 -18.56 -18.04
N ASN A 73 -8.92 -17.35 -18.23
CA ASN A 73 -9.52 -16.09 -17.76
C ASN A 73 -9.83 -16.04 -16.26
N THR A 74 -9.21 -16.92 -15.47
CA THR A 74 -9.44 -17.03 -14.04
C THR A 74 -8.20 -16.58 -13.30
N TYR A 75 -8.37 -15.68 -12.36
CA TYR A 75 -7.28 -15.08 -11.60
C TYR A 75 -7.61 -15.07 -10.12
N LEU A 76 -6.57 -15.19 -9.30
CA LEU A 76 -6.57 -14.84 -7.90
C LEU A 76 -5.84 -13.50 -7.75
N VAL A 77 -6.59 -12.43 -7.57
CA VAL A 77 -6.02 -11.12 -7.24
C VAL A 77 -5.77 -11.05 -5.74
N THR A 78 -4.56 -10.64 -5.39
CA THR A 78 -4.17 -10.36 -4.01
C THR A 78 -3.83 -8.89 -3.85
N ILE A 79 -4.55 -8.23 -2.95
CA ILE A 79 -4.33 -6.84 -2.56
C ILE A 79 -3.96 -6.88 -1.08
N THR A 80 -2.75 -6.43 -0.76
CA THR A 80 -2.37 -6.19 0.63
C THR A 80 -2.35 -4.69 0.82
N LEU A 81 -3.04 -4.18 1.84
CA LEU A 81 -2.94 -2.80 2.28
C LEU A 81 -2.28 -2.82 3.64
N LEU A 82 -1.29 -1.97 3.81
CA LEU A 82 -0.68 -1.76 5.10
C LEU A 82 -0.62 -0.24 5.36
N PRO A 83 -0.44 0.15 6.62
CA PRO A 83 -0.45 1.56 6.97
C PRO A 83 0.92 2.27 6.82
N SER A 84 2.06 1.57 6.76
CA SER A 84 3.41 2.21 6.82
C SER A 84 4.20 2.07 5.51
N ALA A 85 5.37 2.72 5.35
CA ALA A 85 6.23 2.44 4.20
C ALA A 85 6.94 1.08 4.39
N TYR A 86 6.84 0.17 3.41
CA TYR A 86 7.49 -1.15 3.44
C TYR A 86 8.85 -1.10 2.77
N ALA A 87 9.71 -2.05 3.13
CA ALA A 87 11.01 -2.16 2.49
C ALA A 87 10.96 -2.98 1.21
N THR A 88 10.12 -4.02 1.11
CA THR A 88 10.20 -4.93 -0.04
C THR A 88 8.93 -5.70 -0.34
N THR A 89 8.66 -5.87 -1.64
CA THR A 89 7.75 -6.85 -2.23
C THR A 89 8.59 -7.70 -3.16
N GLN A 90 8.54 -9.03 -3.05
CA GLN A 90 9.44 -9.93 -3.79
C GLN A 90 8.76 -11.25 -4.19
N LEU A 91 9.09 -11.76 -5.37
CA LEU A 91 8.76 -13.11 -5.79
C LEU A 91 10.03 -13.94 -5.59
N ARG A 92 9.93 -14.98 -4.77
CA ARG A 92 11.03 -15.86 -4.41
C ARG A 92 10.71 -17.30 -4.79
N SER A 93 11.70 -18.01 -5.33
CA SER A 93 11.64 -19.46 -5.47
C SER A 93 12.12 -20.15 -4.19
N TYR A 94 11.82 -21.45 -4.13
CA TYR A 94 12.08 -22.45 -3.08
C TYR A 94 13.24 -22.25 -2.09
N SER A 95 14.36 -21.62 -2.44
CA SER A 95 15.55 -21.58 -1.57
C SER A 95 15.38 -20.80 -0.27
N ASP A 96 14.46 -19.83 -0.22
CA ASP A 96 14.52 -18.79 0.81
C ASP A 96 13.58 -19.00 2.00
N ILE A 97 12.71 -20.03 1.96
CA ILE A 97 11.68 -20.25 3.01
C ILE A 97 11.55 -21.67 3.55
N GLY A 98 12.18 -22.66 2.91
CA GLY A 98 11.92 -24.07 3.21
C GLY A 98 10.48 -24.50 2.86
N ASN A 99 10.25 -25.82 2.81
CA ASN A 99 8.90 -26.34 2.57
C ASN A 99 8.09 -26.34 3.86
N PRO A 100 6.85 -25.81 3.85
CA PRO A 100 5.95 -25.96 4.98
C PRO A 100 5.76 -27.45 5.33
N PRO A 101 5.59 -27.82 6.62
CA PRO A 101 5.47 -29.23 7.02
C PRO A 101 4.30 -29.98 6.36
N TRP A 102 3.26 -29.25 5.96
CA TRP A 102 2.08 -29.77 5.27
C TRP A 102 2.24 -29.85 3.74
N TYR A 103 3.38 -29.43 3.20
CA TYR A 103 3.61 -29.40 1.76
C TYR A 103 4.65 -30.46 1.37
N THR A 104 4.19 -31.46 0.62
CA THR A 104 4.96 -32.68 0.35
C THR A 104 5.85 -32.61 -0.89
N GLN A 105 5.70 -31.59 -1.73
CA GLN A 105 6.51 -31.45 -2.93
C GLN A 105 7.84 -30.75 -2.64
N SER A 106 8.85 -31.06 -3.45
CA SER A 106 10.20 -30.51 -3.29
C SER A 106 10.29 -29.01 -3.55
N TYR A 107 9.37 -28.41 -4.32
CA TYR A 107 9.45 -26.99 -4.69
C TYR A 107 8.14 -26.27 -4.42
N ILE A 108 8.22 -25.03 -3.94
CA ILE A 108 7.08 -24.13 -3.80
C ILE A 108 7.48 -22.72 -4.23
N PHE A 109 6.54 -21.97 -4.77
CA PHE A 109 6.75 -20.55 -5.06
C PHE A 109 6.25 -19.70 -3.90
N SER A 110 7.08 -18.78 -3.44
CA SER A 110 6.78 -17.87 -2.34
C SER A 110 6.69 -16.45 -2.85
N HIS A 111 5.49 -15.89 -2.80
CA HIS A 111 5.26 -14.49 -3.14
C HIS A 111 5.30 -13.71 -1.84
N VAL A 112 6.41 -13.05 -1.54
CA VAL A 112 6.50 -12.08 -0.45
C VAL A 112 5.76 -10.84 -0.89
N ILE A 113 4.51 -10.72 -0.43
CA ILE A 113 3.65 -9.65 -0.91
C ILE A 113 4.08 -8.35 -0.27
N ARG A 114 4.35 -8.34 1.04
CA ARG A 114 4.91 -7.22 1.78
C ARG A 114 5.70 -7.70 2.99
N GLU A 115 6.76 -6.98 3.31
CA GLU A 115 7.64 -7.25 4.43
C GLU A 115 8.15 -5.91 5.00
N TYR A 116 8.12 -5.75 6.32
CA TYR A 116 8.87 -4.68 6.98
C TYR A 116 10.36 -5.01 6.86
N GLY A 117 11.20 -4.07 6.46
CA GLY A 117 12.60 -4.35 6.12
C GLY A 117 13.38 -5.03 7.23
N GLU A 118 14.52 -5.61 6.86
CA GLU A 118 15.41 -6.38 7.75
C GLU A 118 15.84 -5.61 9.02
N SER A 119 15.77 -4.27 9.00
CA SER A 119 16.11 -3.40 10.13
C SER A 119 14.92 -3.02 11.04
N TRP A 120 13.69 -3.42 10.72
CA TRP A 120 12.53 -3.11 11.56
C TRP A 120 12.33 -4.15 12.64
N SER A 121 12.25 -3.68 13.89
CA SER A 121 11.82 -4.47 15.05
C SER A 121 10.71 -3.73 15.80
N GLY A 122 9.64 -4.44 16.16
CA GLY A 122 8.63 -3.94 17.08
C GLY A 122 8.96 -4.31 18.52
N GLY A 123 8.96 -3.33 19.43
CA GLY A 123 9.15 -3.51 20.86
C GLY A 123 7.83 -3.73 21.61
N PRO A 124 7.85 -4.01 22.93
CA PRO A 124 6.65 -4.23 23.71
C PRO A 124 5.64 -3.08 23.59
N GLY A 125 4.40 -3.41 23.21
CA GLY A 125 3.32 -2.45 22.96
C GLY A 125 3.15 -2.05 21.49
N ASP A 126 4.12 -2.35 20.63
CA ASP A 126 4.00 -2.07 19.20
C ASP A 126 3.01 -3.03 18.53
N SER A 127 2.30 -2.49 17.53
CA SER A 127 1.37 -3.28 16.73
C SER A 127 1.44 -2.91 15.25
N ILE A 128 1.09 -3.89 14.42
CA ILE A 128 1.08 -3.78 12.96
C ILE A 128 -0.16 -4.47 12.42
N THR A 129 -0.97 -3.72 11.68
CA THR A 129 -2.22 -4.19 11.08
C THR A 129 -2.13 -4.23 9.57
N TRP A 130 -2.61 -5.33 8.98
CA TRP A 130 -2.59 -5.62 7.55
C TRP A 130 -4.02 -5.90 7.12
N LEU A 131 -4.47 -5.25 6.05
CA LEU A 131 -5.66 -5.69 5.34
C LEU A 131 -5.22 -6.52 4.14
N TYR A 132 -5.73 -7.73 4.05
CA TYR A 132 -5.41 -8.66 3.00
C TYR A 132 -6.69 -9.10 2.30
N ILE A 133 -6.77 -8.83 0.99
CA ILE A 133 -7.95 -9.12 0.17
C ILE A 133 -7.55 -10.14 -0.89
N LEU A 134 -8.25 -11.28 -0.89
CA LEU A 134 -8.23 -12.27 -1.95
C LEU A 134 -9.49 -12.16 -2.80
N TYR A 135 -9.28 -12.04 -4.10
CA TYR A 135 -10.35 -11.91 -5.06
C TYR A 135 -10.19 -12.94 -6.18
N PRO A 136 -10.68 -14.18 -5.98
CA PRO A 136 -10.80 -15.14 -7.07
C PRO A 136 -11.95 -14.73 -8.01
N HIS A 137 -11.71 -14.73 -9.32
CA HIS A 137 -12.74 -14.44 -10.32
C HIS A 137 -12.40 -15.06 -11.69
N THR A 138 -13.39 -15.14 -12.58
CA THR A 138 -13.28 -15.75 -13.94
C THR A 138 -13.51 -14.73 -15.07
N LYS A 139 -13.26 -13.46 -14.79
CA LYS A 139 -13.68 -12.31 -15.65
C LYS A 139 -12.62 -11.85 -16.66
N GLY A 140 -11.48 -12.54 -16.74
CA GLY A 140 -10.41 -12.24 -17.70
C GLY A 140 -9.53 -11.07 -17.32
N GLU A 141 -8.60 -10.76 -18.23
CA GLU A 141 -7.48 -9.86 -17.98
C GLU A 141 -7.89 -8.38 -17.79
N GLU A 142 -8.79 -7.84 -18.62
CA GLU A 142 -9.18 -6.42 -18.51
C GLU A 142 -9.84 -6.09 -17.17
N PHE A 143 -10.74 -6.97 -16.70
CA PHE A 143 -11.30 -6.88 -15.36
C PHE A 143 -10.22 -6.98 -14.27
N THR A 144 -9.22 -7.84 -14.48
CA THR A 144 -8.10 -8.01 -13.55
C THR A 144 -7.29 -6.71 -13.42
N LYS A 145 -7.00 -6.05 -14.54
CA LYS A 145 -6.26 -4.76 -14.57
C LYS A 145 -7.02 -3.66 -13.83
N GLU A 146 -8.34 -3.59 -14.00
CA GLU A 146 -9.17 -2.66 -13.25
C GLU A 146 -9.11 -2.94 -11.74
N LEU A 147 -9.22 -4.21 -11.34
CA LEU A 147 -9.13 -4.59 -9.94
C LEU A 147 -7.75 -4.31 -9.31
N LEU A 148 -6.67 -4.52 -10.06
CA LEU A 148 -5.32 -4.12 -9.64
C LEU A 148 -5.22 -2.60 -9.46
N THR A 149 -5.83 -1.83 -10.37
CA THR A 149 -5.88 -0.36 -10.29
C THR A 149 -6.63 0.13 -9.05
N ILE A 150 -7.76 -0.49 -8.71
CA ILE A 150 -8.51 -0.21 -7.48
C ILE A 150 -7.62 -0.49 -6.25
N GLY A 151 -6.95 -1.63 -6.23
CA GLY A 151 -6.04 -2.00 -5.14
C GLY A 151 -4.88 -1.02 -4.98
N TRP A 152 -4.29 -0.55 -6.08
CA TRP A 152 -3.23 0.46 -6.08
C TRP A 152 -3.71 1.80 -5.49
N LYS A 153 -4.88 2.29 -5.93
CA LYS A 153 -5.48 3.53 -5.40
C LYS A 153 -5.77 3.42 -3.90
N LEU A 154 -6.34 2.29 -3.47
CA LEU A 154 -6.59 2.02 -2.06
C LEU A 154 -5.32 2.06 -1.22
N ASP A 155 -4.23 1.46 -1.70
CA ASP A 155 -2.96 1.49 -0.99
C ASP A 155 -2.39 2.91 -0.86
N GLY A 156 -2.39 3.66 -1.97
CA GLY A 156 -1.97 5.06 -1.98
C GLY A 156 -2.78 5.89 -0.99
N THR A 157 -4.11 5.73 -0.99
CA THR A 157 -5.00 6.38 -0.03
C THR A 157 -4.66 6.01 1.41
N ILE A 158 -4.57 4.73 1.77
CA ILE A 158 -4.30 4.31 3.15
C ILE A 158 -2.97 4.87 3.65
N ARG A 159 -1.95 4.89 2.78
CA ARG A 159 -0.64 5.48 3.09
C ARG A 159 -0.74 6.98 3.35
N SER A 160 -1.41 7.73 2.47
CA SER A 160 -1.64 9.17 2.64
C SER A 160 -2.48 9.48 3.88
N LEU A 161 -3.50 8.67 4.17
CA LEU A 161 -4.33 8.88 5.35
C LEU A 161 -3.52 8.73 6.63
N LYS A 162 -2.62 7.75 6.74
CA LYS A 162 -1.82 7.61 7.94
C LYS A 162 -0.86 8.79 8.12
N THR A 163 -0.17 9.23 7.07
CA THR A 163 0.73 10.40 7.16
C THR A 163 -0.04 11.66 7.55
N THR A 164 -1.20 11.92 6.92
CA THR A 164 -2.00 13.12 7.19
C THR A 164 -2.75 13.07 8.52
N SER A 165 -3.26 11.90 8.96
CA SER A 165 -4.07 11.74 10.18
C SER A 165 -3.35 12.15 11.47
N VAL A 166 -2.01 12.03 11.51
CA VAL A 166 -1.17 12.43 12.65
C VAL A 166 -1.03 13.96 12.75
N GLN A 167 -1.31 14.68 11.64
CA GLN A 167 -1.05 16.12 11.50
C GLN A 167 -2.31 16.96 11.28
N VAL A 168 -3.51 16.37 11.23
CA VAL A 168 -4.75 17.11 10.93
C VAL A 168 -5.03 18.18 11.98
N LYS A 169 -4.76 19.45 11.63
CA LYS A 169 -4.99 20.62 12.48
C LYS A 169 -6.30 21.33 12.13
N LEU A 170 -6.75 21.25 10.87
CA LEU A 170 -7.93 21.98 10.40
C LEU A 170 -9.23 21.17 10.59
N PRO A 171 -10.32 21.78 11.10
CA PRO A 171 -11.62 21.11 11.26
C PRO A 171 -12.23 20.62 9.94
N THR A 172 -11.99 21.34 8.84
CA THR A 172 -12.43 20.96 7.49
C THR A 172 -11.73 19.69 7.01
N THR A 173 -10.42 19.60 7.21
CA THR A 173 -9.61 18.40 6.93
C THR A 173 -10.10 17.19 7.72
N ARG A 174 -10.46 17.38 9.00
CA ARG A 174 -11.02 16.28 9.83
C ARG A 174 -12.32 15.71 9.25
N ARG A 175 -13.23 16.57 8.79
CA ARG A 175 -14.47 16.12 8.14
C ARG A 175 -14.22 15.38 6.82
N ILE A 176 -13.24 15.83 6.04
CA ILE A 176 -12.84 15.14 4.80
C ILE A 176 -12.25 13.77 5.12
N LEU A 177 -11.42 13.66 6.16
CA LEU A 177 -10.84 12.40 6.63
C LEU A 177 -11.93 11.38 7.03
N GLU A 178 -12.91 11.81 7.84
CA GLU A 178 -14.05 10.97 8.24
C GLU A 178 -14.86 10.49 7.03
N ASN A 179 -15.09 11.38 6.06
CA ASN A 179 -15.78 11.05 4.81
C ASN A 179 -15.01 10.01 3.98
N ILE A 180 -13.69 10.17 3.86
CA ILE A 180 -12.81 9.21 3.19
C ILE A 180 -12.89 7.85 3.87
N GLN A 181 -12.76 7.78 5.20
CA GLN A 181 -12.83 6.53 5.96
C GLN A 181 -14.18 5.81 5.76
N LYS A 182 -15.29 6.56 5.78
CA LYS A 182 -16.62 6.02 5.49
C LYS A 182 -16.70 5.44 4.07
N ASN A 183 -16.20 6.17 3.07
CA ASN A 183 -16.28 5.74 1.68
C ASN A 183 -15.36 4.55 1.38
N ILE A 184 -14.21 4.41 2.06
CA ILE A 184 -13.37 3.20 1.96
C ILE A 184 -14.18 1.97 2.40
N LYS A 185 -14.96 2.09 3.48
CA LYS A 185 -15.80 1.00 3.97
C LYS A 185 -16.86 0.60 2.93
N VAL A 186 -17.50 1.59 2.30
CA VAL A 186 -18.46 1.36 1.19
C VAL A 186 -17.77 0.74 -0.02
N LEU A 187 -16.58 1.19 -0.38
CA LEU A 187 -15.81 0.63 -1.49
C LEU A 187 -15.51 -0.84 -1.27
N ILE A 188 -15.02 -1.22 -0.07
CA ILE A 188 -14.75 -2.62 0.28
C ILE A 188 -16.02 -3.47 0.21
N ASP A 189 -17.16 -2.93 0.65
CA ASP A 189 -18.47 -3.59 0.52
C ASP A 189 -18.85 -3.84 -0.95
N LYS A 190 -18.69 -2.82 -1.81
CA LYS A 190 -18.95 -2.93 -3.26
C LYS A 190 -18.03 -3.92 -3.97
N LEU A 191 -16.76 -3.97 -3.59
CA LEU A 191 -15.86 -5.04 -4.04
C LEU A 191 -16.41 -6.41 -3.63
N GLY A 192 -16.90 -6.54 -2.39
CA GLY A 192 -17.48 -7.77 -1.85
C GLY A 192 -18.70 -8.26 -2.61
N THR A 193 -19.55 -7.34 -3.07
CA THR A 193 -20.72 -7.66 -3.89
C THR A 193 -20.41 -7.80 -5.39
N GLY A 194 -19.18 -7.53 -5.82
CA GLY A 194 -18.77 -7.59 -7.23
C GLY A 194 -19.19 -6.39 -8.07
N ASP A 195 -19.61 -5.28 -7.45
CA ASP A 195 -19.94 -4.03 -8.13
C ASP A 195 -18.67 -3.21 -8.40
N ILE A 196 -17.90 -3.67 -9.39
CA ILE A 196 -16.57 -3.12 -9.70
C ILE A 196 -16.66 -1.71 -10.28
N ALA A 197 -17.67 -1.40 -11.10
CA ALA A 197 -17.82 -0.06 -11.68
C ALA A 197 -17.99 1.01 -10.57
N THR A 198 -18.86 0.73 -9.60
CA THR A 198 -19.04 1.63 -8.44
C THR A 198 -17.79 1.66 -7.56
N ALA A 199 -17.15 0.50 -7.32
CA ALA A 199 -15.91 0.44 -6.55
C ALA A 199 -14.77 1.25 -7.21
N SER A 200 -14.67 1.20 -8.53
CA SER A 200 -13.69 1.93 -9.35
C SER A 200 -13.90 3.45 -9.26
N SER A 201 -15.14 3.91 -9.41
CA SER A 201 -15.53 5.31 -9.25
C SER A 201 -15.27 5.83 -7.83
N LEU A 202 -15.62 5.03 -6.81
CA LEU A 202 -15.31 5.35 -5.41
C LEU A 202 -13.81 5.41 -5.17
N ALA A 203 -13.03 4.48 -5.72
CA ALA A 203 -11.58 4.44 -5.56
C ALA A 203 -10.91 5.70 -6.11
N GLU A 204 -11.34 6.15 -7.29
CA GLU A 204 -10.85 7.40 -7.89
C GLU A 204 -11.18 8.60 -7.01
N SER A 205 -12.45 8.75 -6.64
CA SER A 205 -12.90 9.88 -5.82
C SER A 205 -12.18 9.95 -4.47
N ILE A 206 -11.97 8.80 -3.83
CA ILE A 206 -11.26 8.69 -2.57
C ILE A 206 -9.78 9.05 -2.73
N TYR A 207 -9.14 8.53 -3.78
CA TYR A 207 -7.73 8.78 -4.07
C TYR A 207 -7.45 10.27 -4.31
N ASP A 208 -8.27 10.92 -5.14
CA ASP A 208 -8.14 12.36 -5.42
C ASP A 208 -8.36 13.21 -4.16
N LYS A 209 -9.38 12.88 -3.35
CA LYS A 209 -9.64 13.58 -2.09
C LYS A 209 -8.49 13.42 -1.11
N ALA A 210 -7.91 12.22 -0.99
CA ALA A 210 -6.78 11.96 -0.10
C ALA A 210 -5.52 12.73 -0.55
N LYS A 211 -5.25 12.76 -1.86
CA LYS A 211 -4.14 13.55 -2.44
C LYS A 211 -4.32 15.04 -2.18
N ASN A 212 -5.51 15.58 -2.40
CA ASN A 212 -5.81 16.99 -2.16
C ASN A 212 -5.75 17.35 -0.67
N LEU A 213 -6.18 16.43 0.22
CA LEU A 213 -6.08 16.59 1.67
C LEU A 213 -4.62 16.75 2.10
N TRP A 214 -3.75 15.87 1.62
CA TRP A 214 -2.32 15.92 1.89
C TRP A 214 -1.68 17.23 1.41
N LEU A 215 -2.00 17.67 0.19
CA LEU A 215 -1.54 18.95 -0.35
C LEU A 215 -2.03 20.14 0.49
N THR A 216 -3.28 20.11 0.95
CA THR A 216 -3.89 21.21 1.72
C THR A 216 -3.22 21.38 3.09
N GLU A 217 -3.01 20.28 3.83
CA GLU A 217 -2.31 20.33 5.12
C GLU A 217 -0.83 20.71 4.93
N SER A 218 -0.15 20.13 3.94
CA SER A 218 1.25 20.48 3.63
C SER A 218 1.42 21.95 3.26
N TYR A 219 0.48 22.51 2.49
CA TYR A 219 0.47 23.93 2.14
C TYR A 219 0.19 24.82 3.35
N HIS A 220 -0.74 24.42 4.22
CA HIS A 220 -1.01 25.14 5.47
C HIS A 220 0.25 25.20 6.35
N GLU A 221 0.97 24.08 6.50
CA GLU A 221 2.23 24.05 7.23
C GLU A 221 3.30 24.93 6.58
N LEU A 222 3.47 24.85 5.26
CA LEU A 222 4.44 25.69 4.54
C LEU A 222 4.13 27.18 4.68
N VAL A 223 2.86 27.58 4.57
CA VAL A 223 2.47 28.99 4.74
C VAL A 223 2.71 29.44 6.18
N TYR A 224 2.24 28.71 7.19
CA TYR A 224 2.29 29.17 8.58
C TYR A 224 3.64 29.00 9.26
N PHE A 225 4.42 27.97 8.93
CA PHE A 225 5.72 27.70 9.58
C PHE A 225 6.91 28.21 8.78
N VAL A 226 6.77 28.43 7.47
CA VAL A 226 7.88 28.90 6.63
C VAL A 226 7.63 30.32 6.12
N LEU A 227 6.51 30.56 5.41
CA LEU A 227 6.29 31.85 4.75
C LEU A 227 5.93 32.98 5.72
N VAL A 228 5.03 32.75 6.69
CA VAL A 228 4.63 33.76 7.68
C VAL A 228 5.81 34.20 8.55
N PRO A 229 6.62 33.28 9.14
CA PRO A 229 7.81 33.68 9.89
C PRO A 229 8.85 34.41 9.02
N SER A 230 9.05 33.97 7.78
CA SER A 230 9.99 34.61 6.85
C SER A 230 9.57 36.04 6.49
N ALA A 231 8.27 36.28 6.26
CA ALA A 231 7.74 37.61 5.99
C ALA A 231 7.87 38.55 7.19
N ILE A 232 7.67 38.04 8.42
CA ILE A 232 7.86 38.81 9.65
C ILE A 232 9.33 39.23 9.80
N VAL A 233 10.28 38.30 9.62
CA VAL A 233 11.72 38.59 9.69
C VAL A 233 12.13 39.63 8.64
N PHE A 234 11.63 39.47 7.41
CA PHE A 234 11.90 40.42 6.33
C PHE A 234 11.37 41.83 6.63
N GLY A 235 10.15 41.94 7.18
CA GLY A 235 9.58 43.21 7.62
C GLY A 235 10.38 43.87 8.75
N ILE A 236 10.86 43.08 9.72
CA ILE A 236 11.75 43.57 10.79
C ILE A 236 13.06 44.09 10.21
N MET A 237 13.68 43.38 9.27
CA MET A 237 14.91 43.84 8.62
C MET A 237 14.73 45.16 7.88
N ILE A 238 13.63 45.34 7.14
CA ILE A 238 13.31 46.60 6.48
C ILE A 238 13.18 47.74 7.51
N LEU A 239 12.47 47.50 8.62
CA LEU A 239 12.29 48.50 9.68
C LEU A 239 13.62 48.88 10.35
N VAL A 240 14.51 47.93 10.57
CA VAL A 240 15.87 48.18 11.11
C VAL A 240 16.67 49.01 10.13
N SER A 241 16.68 48.65 8.84
CA SER A 241 17.39 49.40 7.79
C SER A 241 16.89 50.84 7.66
N ILE A 242 15.57 51.06 7.67
CA ILE A 242 14.98 52.41 7.64
C ILE A 242 15.37 53.21 8.89
N ARG A 243 15.40 52.58 10.08
CA ARG A 243 15.84 53.25 11.32
C ARG A 243 17.33 53.55 11.33
N ALA A 244 18.16 52.72 10.74
CA ALA A 244 19.60 52.95 10.60
C ALA A 244 19.87 54.15 9.69
N ILE A 245 19.21 54.21 8.53
CA ILE A 245 19.32 55.32 7.58
C ILE A 245 18.84 56.65 8.17
N LYS A 246 17.80 56.64 9.01
CA LYS A 246 17.31 57.85 9.69
C LYS A 246 18.20 58.34 10.85
N ARG A 247 19.19 57.55 11.29
CA ARG A 247 20.11 57.88 12.39
C ARG A 247 21.50 58.30 11.92
N THR A 248 21.81 58.13 10.64
CA THR A 248 22.92 58.78 9.92
C THR A 248 22.47 60.11 9.35
#